data_AF-A0A8T6HZG2-F1
#
_entry.id   AF-A0A8T6HZG2-F1
#
_cell.length_a   1.000
_cell.length_b   1.000
_cell.length_c   1.000
_cell.angle_alpha   90.00
_cell.angle_beta   90.00
_cell.angle_gamma   90.00
#
_symmetry.space_group_name_H-M   'P 1'
#
loop_
_entity.id
_entity.type
_entity.pdbx_description
1 polymer ?
#
loop_
_entity_poly.entity_id
_entity_poly.type
_entity_poly.pdbx_seq_one_letter_code
_entity_poly.pdbx_strand_id
1 'polypeptide(L)'
;MSEAANGAERELDLGWMERTGPWNTRAEPGKYGLTLADIAVGDYGETPDVSDNMTGRPRGAATRPESYRIGAYAVRSKNEIWLENASFLYEEALQRQWSSATDVPWHTIEPLPDDIEQAECQLATFLTEVEFVAGDVPARWVSLTTPDFFEPRQVLLAQVMDESRHMDVFRKRALANGGGLMQATGATSGFVGSIDLSRDFTEMSSRLHVSGEGSVLTLFRMGELMAQNEAEKVIYRLCAQDEARHVAFGVMHLRYMSETAPERREEIHCYLDEAEGGLIGAANPVGQLTPTSESMAIILGGGKEHFDDGMKKVIAIRRRQLREYQKRVVSAGFGERFENGRSRVGEMIERAAA
;
A
#
# COMPACT_ATOMS: atom_id res chain seq x y z
N MET A 1 10.00 -1.21 -69.04
CA MET A 1 11.06 -2.11 -68.55
C MET A 1 11.22 -1.81 -67.08
N SER A 2 10.95 -2.77 -66.20
CA SER A 2 11.03 -2.57 -64.75
C SER A 2 12.48 -2.73 -64.31
N GLU A 3 13.13 -1.64 -63.92
CA GLU A 3 14.42 -1.73 -63.26
C GLU A 3 14.22 -2.24 -61.84
N ALA A 4 15.02 -3.25 -61.53
CA ALA A 4 14.93 -4.06 -60.35
C ALA A 4 15.01 -3.21 -59.08
N ALA A 5 14.12 -3.49 -58.14
CA ALA A 5 14.34 -3.16 -56.74
C ALA A 5 15.66 -3.85 -56.33
N ASN A 6 16.72 -3.07 -56.17
CA ASN A 6 17.99 -3.51 -55.59
C ASN A 6 17.69 -4.06 -54.19
N GLY A 7 17.53 -5.37 -54.10
CA GLY A 7 17.61 -6.12 -52.85
C GLY A 7 19.05 -6.08 -52.37
N ALA A 8 19.44 -5.01 -51.68
CA ALA A 8 20.62 -5.07 -50.84
C ALA A 8 20.30 -6.10 -49.74
N GLU A 9 20.98 -7.25 -49.77
CA GLU A 9 20.99 -8.17 -48.64
C GLU A 9 21.37 -7.35 -47.41
N ARG A 10 20.43 -7.17 -46.48
CA ARG A 10 20.72 -6.56 -45.19
C ARG A 10 21.61 -7.55 -44.44
N GLU A 11 22.91 -7.27 -44.40
CA GLU A 11 23.84 -8.00 -43.56
C GLU A 11 23.37 -7.89 -42.10
N LEU A 12 23.17 -9.04 -41.45
CA LEU A 12 22.64 -9.10 -40.10
C LEU A 12 23.74 -8.70 -39.11
N ASP A 13 23.55 -7.59 -38.40
CA ASP A 13 24.39 -7.25 -37.25
C ASP A 13 23.99 -8.10 -36.04
N LEU A 14 24.80 -9.13 -35.76
CA LEU A 14 24.62 -10.05 -34.63
C LEU A 14 25.46 -9.68 -33.40
N GLY A 15 26.05 -8.48 -33.35
CA GLY A 15 26.89 -8.06 -32.22
C GLY A 15 26.16 -8.04 -30.86
N TRP A 16 24.82 -8.08 -30.85
CA TRP A 16 24.03 -8.25 -29.62
C TRP A 16 24.14 -9.65 -29.01
N MET A 17 24.43 -10.70 -29.80
CA MET A 17 24.61 -12.07 -29.30
C MET A 17 25.88 -12.23 -28.47
N GLU A 18 26.87 -11.35 -28.67
CA GLU A 18 28.11 -11.31 -27.90
C GLU A 18 27.97 -10.54 -26.58
N ARG A 19 26.89 -9.76 -26.41
CA ARG A 19 26.63 -8.90 -25.24
C ARG A 19 25.61 -9.56 -24.33
N THR A 20 26.02 -10.61 -23.65
CA THR A 20 25.14 -11.36 -22.75
C THR A 20 25.34 -10.94 -21.29
N GLY A 21 24.26 -10.97 -20.50
CA GLY A 21 24.40 -11.19 -19.06
C GLY A 21 24.94 -12.61 -18.78
N PRO A 22 24.82 -13.12 -17.54
CA PRO A 22 25.12 -14.52 -17.24
C PRO A 22 24.43 -15.46 -18.25
N TRP A 23 25.23 -16.30 -18.90
CA TRP A 23 24.75 -17.27 -19.90
C TRP A 23 24.68 -18.68 -19.29
N ASN A 24 23.91 -19.56 -19.92
CA ASN A 24 23.59 -20.90 -19.40
C ASN A 24 22.84 -20.90 -18.05
N THR A 25 22.21 -19.78 -17.68
CA THR A 25 21.27 -19.70 -16.55
C THR A 25 19.98 -20.43 -16.92
N ARG A 26 19.57 -21.39 -16.08
CA ARG A 26 18.32 -22.13 -16.25
C ARG A 26 17.51 -22.06 -14.96
N ALA A 27 16.29 -21.56 -15.07
CA ALA A 27 15.30 -21.62 -14.00
C ALA A 27 14.31 -22.76 -14.30
N GLU A 28 13.84 -23.44 -13.25
CA GLU A 28 12.87 -24.52 -13.37
C GLU A 28 11.59 -24.14 -12.61
N PRO A 29 10.39 -24.31 -13.21
CA PRO A 29 9.15 -24.01 -12.52
C PRO A 29 8.96 -24.85 -11.27
N GLY A 30 8.54 -24.22 -10.18
CA GLY A 30 8.14 -24.88 -8.95
C GLY A 30 6.67 -25.31 -8.95
N LYS A 31 6.16 -25.68 -7.77
CA LYS A 31 4.74 -26.06 -7.56
C LYS A 31 3.74 -24.95 -7.88
N TYR A 32 4.19 -23.69 -7.94
CA TYR A 32 3.35 -22.51 -8.19
C TYR A 32 3.60 -21.91 -9.59
N GLY A 33 4.23 -22.66 -10.50
CA GLY A 33 4.69 -22.14 -11.79
C GLY A 33 6.12 -21.59 -11.71
N LEU A 34 6.50 -20.76 -12.68
CA LEU A 34 7.82 -20.10 -12.72
C LEU A 34 7.69 -18.72 -12.08
N THR A 35 8.09 -18.61 -10.81
CA THR A 35 7.98 -17.37 -10.02
C THR A 35 9.24 -16.51 -10.11
N LEU A 36 9.14 -15.26 -9.65
CA LEU A 36 10.31 -14.38 -9.46
C LEU A 36 11.40 -14.99 -8.57
N ALA A 37 11.02 -15.79 -7.57
CA ALA A 37 11.97 -16.49 -6.71
C ALA A 37 12.69 -17.62 -7.48
N ASP A 38 11.98 -18.33 -8.37
CA ASP A 38 12.55 -19.43 -9.16
C ASP A 38 13.56 -18.93 -10.20
N ILE A 39 13.41 -17.70 -10.70
CA ILE A 39 14.33 -17.09 -11.66
C ILE A 39 15.51 -16.35 -11.01
N ALA A 40 15.55 -16.22 -9.68
CA ALA A 40 16.63 -15.55 -8.94
C ALA A 40 17.92 -16.41 -8.89
N VAL A 41 18.50 -16.67 -10.06
CA VAL A 41 19.66 -17.57 -10.25
C VAL A 41 20.92 -16.78 -10.60
N GLY A 42 22.04 -17.09 -9.93
CA GLY A 42 23.33 -16.44 -10.15
C GLY A 42 23.26 -14.92 -9.94
N ASP A 43 24.05 -14.17 -10.71
CA ASP A 43 24.15 -12.70 -10.60
C ASP A 43 22.82 -11.96 -10.83
N TYR A 44 21.83 -12.58 -11.47
CA TYR A 44 20.48 -12.00 -11.59
C TYR A 44 19.74 -11.98 -10.24
N GLY A 45 19.91 -13.05 -9.45
CA GLY A 45 19.33 -13.18 -8.11
C GLY A 45 20.05 -12.34 -7.05
N GLU A 46 21.31 -11.95 -7.30
CA GLU A 46 22.07 -11.12 -6.38
C GLU A 46 21.64 -9.66 -6.46
N THR A 47 21.05 -9.17 -5.37
CA THR A 47 20.68 -7.76 -5.24
C THR A 47 21.85 -6.99 -4.62
N PRO A 48 22.43 -5.99 -5.30
CA PRO A 48 23.54 -5.21 -4.75
C PRO A 48 23.09 -4.37 -3.55
N ASP A 49 23.98 -4.11 -2.60
CA ASP A 49 23.67 -3.22 -1.47
C ASP A 49 23.57 -1.74 -1.90
N VAL A 50 24.36 -1.34 -2.91
CA VAL A 50 24.31 -0.01 -3.53
C VAL A 50 24.38 -0.15 -5.04
N SER A 51 23.48 0.53 -5.76
CA SER A 51 23.39 0.51 -7.22
C SER A 51 24.05 1.74 -7.85
N ASP A 52 24.97 1.53 -8.79
CA ASP A 52 25.48 2.56 -9.71
C ASP A 52 24.68 2.67 -11.02
N ASN A 53 23.72 1.77 -11.21
CA ASN A 53 22.85 1.75 -12.37
C ASN A 53 21.94 2.99 -12.41
N MET A 54 22.33 3.94 -13.26
CA MET A 54 21.56 5.15 -13.56
C MET A 54 20.92 5.08 -14.95
N THR A 55 20.70 3.87 -15.45
CA THR A 55 20.14 3.59 -16.77
C THR A 55 18.88 2.73 -16.61
N GLY A 56 18.15 2.50 -17.70
CA GLY A 56 17.02 1.56 -17.71
C GLY A 56 17.44 0.09 -17.78
N ARG A 57 18.72 -0.23 -17.55
CA ARG A 57 19.24 -1.61 -17.64
C ARG A 57 18.56 -2.49 -16.57
N PRO A 58 17.87 -3.57 -16.95
CA PRO A 58 17.37 -4.54 -15.99
C PRO A 58 18.51 -5.23 -15.23
N ARG A 59 18.31 -5.57 -13.95
CA ARG A 59 19.29 -6.35 -13.19
C ARG A 59 19.65 -7.64 -13.93
N GLY A 60 20.93 -8.01 -13.94
CA GLY A 60 21.44 -9.18 -14.65
C GLY A 60 21.64 -9.00 -16.17
N ALA A 61 21.16 -7.92 -16.79
CA ALA A 61 21.46 -7.63 -18.19
C ALA A 61 22.89 -7.08 -18.36
N ALA A 62 23.50 -7.34 -19.53
CA ALA A 62 24.81 -6.81 -19.88
C ALA A 62 24.85 -5.28 -19.80
N THR A 63 25.96 -4.73 -19.33
CA THR A 63 26.16 -3.28 -19.30
C THR A 63 26.42 -2.75 -20.70
N ARG A 64 25.95 -1.53 -20.96
CA ARG A 64 26.29 -0.75 -22.15
C ARG A 64 26.92 0.56 -21.68
N PRO A 65 28.26 0.68 -21.71
CA PRO A 65 28.97 1.84 -21.15
C PRO A 65 28.50 3.19 -21.72
N GLU A 66 28.16 3.22 -23.00
CA GLU A 66 27.68 4.41 -23.72
C GLU A 66 26.17 4.68 -23.54
N SER A 67 25.49 3.98 -22.63
CA SER A 67 24.08 4.22 -22.36
C SER A 67 23.89 5.58 -21.71
N TYR A 68 22.96 6.36 -22.25
CA TYR A 68 22.51 7.57 -21.58
C TYR A 68 21.81 7.21 -20.27
N ARG A 69 21.90 8.12 -19.30
CA ARG A 69 21.22 7.97 -18.03
C ARG A 69 19.71 8.08 -18.24
N ILE A 70 18.96 7.19 -17.60
CA ILE A 70 17.49 7.17 -17.64
C ILE A 70 17.01 7.30 -16.20
N GLY A 71 16.02 8.18 -16.00
CA GLY A 71 15.49 8.44 -14.67
C GLY A 71 16.41 9.29 -13.80
N ALA A 72 15.84 9.82 -12.72
CA ALA A 72 16.55 10.49 -11.64
C ALA A 72 16.45 9.62 -10.38
N TYR A 73 16.97 8.39 -10.46
CA TYR A 73 16.86 7.42 -9.37
C TYR A 73 17.53 7.96 -8.09
N ALA A 74 16.69 8.28 -7.11
CA ALA A 74 17.10 8.77 -5.80
C ALA A 74 17.35 7.60 -4.83
N VAL A 75 16.53 6.55 -4.91
CA VAL A 75 16.65 5.35 -4.08
C VAL A 75 17.64 4.40 -4.75
N ARG A 76 18.82 4.27 -4.13
CA ARG A 76 19.97 3.56 -4.71
C ARG A 76 20.69 2.67 -3.71
N SER A 77 20.37 2.77 -2.43
CA SER A 77 20.85 1.86 -1.39
C SER A 77 19.74 0.89 -1.02
N LYS A 78 20.08 -0.39 -0.87
CA LYS A 78 19.12 -1.46 -0.63
C LYS A 78 18.32 -1.24 0.65
N ASN A 79 18.97 -0.77 1.71
CA ASN A 79 18.34 -0.42 2.98
C ASN A 79 17.27 0.70 2.90
N GLU A 80 17.21 1.47 1.81
CA GLU A 80 16.22 2.53 1.62
C GLU A 80 14.85 2.01 1.17
N ILE A 81 14.72 0.78 0.66
CA ILE A 81 13.44 0.27 0.10
C ILE A 81 13.21 -1.24 0.25
N TRP A 82 14.23 -2.01 0.63
CA TRP A 82 14.18 -3.47 0.55
C TRP A 82 13.31 -4.13 1.62
N LEU A 83 12.82 -5.33 1.27
CA LEU A 83 12.08 -6.27 2.10
C LEU A 83 12.35 -7.70 1.61
N GLU A 84 12.55 -8.65 2.53
CA GLU A 84 13.02 -10.00 2.16
C GLU A 84 11.99 -10.81 1.35
N ASN A 85 10.69 -10.58 1.55
CA ASN A 85 9.62 -11.35 0.92
C ASN A 85 8.97 -10.63 -0.28
N ALA A 86 9.66 -9.65 -0.88
CA ALA A 86 9.11 -8.83 -1.98
C ALA A 86 8.51 -9.67 -3.11
N SER A 87 9.28 -10.65 -3.61
CA SER A 87 8.85 -11.56 -4.67
C SER A 87 7.59 -12.34 -4.28
N PHE A 88 7.49 -12.79 -3.03
CA PHE A 88 6.31 -13.50 -2.55
C PHE A 88 5.08 -12.59 -2.50
N LEU A 89 5.21 -11.36 -1.98
CA LEU A 89 4.10 -10.40 -1.92
C LEU A 89 3.60 -10.03 -3.33
N TYR A 90 4.51 -9.87 -4.29
CA TYR A 90 4.14 -9.59 -5.67
C TYR A 90 3.39 -10.77 -6.31
N GLU A 91 3.91 -11.98 -6.19
CA GLU A 91 3.25 -13.18 -6.74
C GLU A 91 1.88 -13.43 -6.11
N GLU A 92 1.75 -13.17 -4.81
CA GLU A 92 0.48 -13.24 -4.09
C GLU A 92 -0.53 -12.22 -4.64
N ALA A 93 -0.09 -10.98 -4.88
CA ALA A 93 -0.92 -9.94 -5.49
C ALA A 93 -1.43 -10.34 -6.88
N LEU A 94 -0.58 -10.95 -7.72
CA LEU A 94 -0.97 -11.42 -9.04
C LEU A 94 -2.02 -12.54 -8.99
N GLN A 95 -1.88 -13.47 -8.06
CA GLN A 95 -2.80 -14.61 -7.93
C GLN A 95 -4.16 -14.22 -7.37
N ARG A 96 -4.23 -13.11 -6.63
CA ARG A 96 -5.43 -12.67 -5.92
C ARG A 96 -6.11 -11.45 -6.52
N GLN A 97 -5.84 -11.17 -7.79
CA GLN A 97 -6.52 -10.12 -8.54
C GLN A 97 -8.05 -10.34 -8.53
N TRP A 98 -8.79 -9.26 -8.39
CA TRP A 98 -10.25 -9.24 -8.44
C TRP A 98 -10.74 -8.03 -9.22
N SER A 99 -11.98 -8.08 -9.67
CA SER A 99 -12.66 -7.05 -10.44
C SER A 99 -13.83 -6.51 -9.65
N SER A 100 -13.78 -5.22 -9.34
CA SER A 100 -14.88 -4.51 -8.68
C SER A 100 -16.20 -4.62 -9.45
N ALA A 101 -16.18 -4.82 -10.77
CA ALA A 101 -17.37 -4.89 -11.59
C ALA A 101 -18.06 -6.26 -11.57
N THR A 102 -17.29 -7.35 -11.40
CA THR A 102 -17.77 -8.72 -11.62
C THR A 102 -17.69 -9.62 -10.39
N ASP A 103 -16.74 -9.37 -9.49
CA ASP A 103 -16.52 -10.22 -8.31
C ASP A 103 -17.27 -9.71 -7.07
N VAL A 104 -17.73 -8.45 -7.10
CA VAL A 104 -18.65 -7.91 -6.10
C VAL A 104 -20.09 -8.27 -6.50
N PRO A 105 -20.88 -8.90 -5.61
CA PRO A 105 -22.25 -9.30 -5.90
C PRO A 105 -23.22 -8.12 -5.83
N TRP A 106 -23.08 -7.12 -6.71
CA TRP A 106 -23.86 -5.86 -6.68
C TRP A 106 -25.38 -6.05 -6.63
N HIS A 107 -25.90 -7.15 -7.17
CA HIS A 107 -27.32 -7.49 -7.14
C HIS A 107 -27.89 -7.72 -5.73
N THR A 108 -27.04 -7.88 -4.70
CA THR A 108 -27.47 -8.03 -3.31
C THR A 108 -27.69 -6.68 -2.60
N ILE A 109 -27.44 -5.56 -3.28
CA ILE A 109 -27.71 -4.24 -2.72
C ILE A 109 -29.23 -3.99 -2.80
N GLU A 110 -29.82 -3.70 -1.66
CA GLU A 110 -31.23 -3.35 -1.51
C GLU A 110 -31.35 -1.93 -0.93
N PRO A 111 -32.48 -1.24 -1.14
CA PRO A 111 -32.72 0.07 -0.54
C PRO A 111 -32.53 0.05 0.99
N LEU A 112 -31.72 0.97 1.49
CA LEU A 112 -31.48 1.17 2.92
C LEU A 112 -32.26 2.39 3.43
N PRO A 113 -32.48 2.53 4.75
CA PRO A 113 -32.93 3.79 5.34
C PRO A 113 -32.02 4.95 4.92
N ASP A 114 -32.61 6.12 4.63
CA ASP A 114 -31.90 7.28 4.07
C ASP A 114 -30.67 7.71 4.88
N ASP A 115 -30.74 7.65 6.21
CA ASP A 115 -29.64 8.03 7.09
C ASP A 115 -28.48 7.04 7.04
N ILE A 116 -28.78 5.74 6.92
CA ILE A 116 -27.76 4.69 6.73
C ILE A 116 -27.14 4.81 5.33
N GLU A 117 -27.94 4.97 4.28
CA GLU A 117 -27.41 5.10 2.91
C GLU A 117 -26.53 6.35 2.76
N GLN A 118 -26.93 7.49 3.34
CA GLN A 118 -26.09 8.70 3.35
C GLN A 118 -24.79 8.50 4.13
N ALA A 119 -24.83 7.77 5.24
CA ALA A 119 -23.64 7.44 6.01
C ALA A 119 -22.68 6.52 5.24
N GLU A 120 -23.19 5.46 4.59
CA GLU A 120 -22.40 4.60 3.70
C GLU A 120 -21.76 5.40 2.56
N CYS A 121 -22.54 6.29 1.94
CA CYS A 121 -22.04 7.19 0.90
C CYS A 121 -20.91 8.11 1.41
N GLN A 122 -21.03 8.65 2.62
CA GLN A 122 -20.01 9.48 3.24
C GLN A 122 -18.74 8.68 3.58
N LEU A 123 -18.89 7.46 4.10
CA LEU A 123 -17.76 6.58 4.38
C LEU A 123 -17.04 6.16 3.08
N ALA A 124 -17.79 5.78 2.04
CA ALA A 124 -17.23 5.42 0.74
C ALA A 124 -16.53 6.61 0.06
N THR A 125 -17.06 7.83 0.23
CA THR A 125 -16.42 9.07 -0.25
C THR A 125 -15.07 9.27 0.43
N PHE A 126 -15.03 9.15 1.77
CA PHE A 126 -13.80 9.23 2.54
C PHE A 126 -12.77 8.15 2.11
N LEU A 127 -13.22 6.91 1.94
CA LEU A 127 -12.34 5.83 1.50
C LEU A 127 -11.74 6.13 0.12
N THR A 128 -12.56 6.58 -0.83
CA THR A 128 -12.09 7.03 -2.15
C THR A 128 -11.03 8.14 -2.05
N GLU A 129 -11.15 9.07 -1.10
CA GLU A 129 -10.15 10.13 -0.88
C GLU A 129 -8.80 9.60 -0.37
N VAL A 130 -8.80 8.58 0.51
CA VAL A 130 -7.55 8.03 1.05
C VAL A 130 -6.85 7.12 0.05
N GLU A 131 -7.61 6.31 -0.70
CA GLU A 131 -7.01 5.38 -1.69
C GLU A 131 -6.30 6.11 -2.81
N PHE A 132 -6.77 7.32 -3.17
CA PHE A 132 -6.09 8.17 -4.14
C PHE A 132 -4.61 8.39 -3.76
N VAL A 133 -4.32 8.66 -2.49
CA VAL A 133 -2.96 8.90 -2.05
C VAL A 133 -2.19 7.62 -1.79
N ALA A 134 -2.86 6.58 -1.30
CA ALA A 134 -2.28 5.25 -1.18
C ALA A 134 -1.83 4.69 -2.54
N GLY A 135 -2.49 5.07 -3.64
CA GLY A 135 -2.05 4.75 -5.00
C GLY A 135 -0.94 5.68 -5.52
N ASP A 136 -1.19 7.00 -5.54
CA ASP A 136 -0.34 7.95 -6.27
C ASP A 136 1.04 8.18 -5.61
N VAL A 137 1.11 8.23 -4.27
CA VAL A 137 2.38 8.52 -3.60
C VAL A 137 3.38 7.37 -3.72
N PRO A 138 3.00 6.09 -3.49
CA PRO A 138 3.86 4.95 -3.79
C PRO A 138 4.32 4.89 -5.25
N ALA A 139 3.45 5.26 -6.21
CA ALA A 139 3.80 5.27 -7.63
C ALA A 139 5.00 6.19 -7.94
N ARG A 140 5.14 7.32 -7.22
CA ARG A 140 6.31 8.20 -7.33
C ARG A 140 7.61 7.45 -7.04
N TRP A 141 7.63 6.63 -6.00
CA TRP A 141 8.81 5.89 -5.56
C TRP A 141 9.22 4.77 -6.52
N VAL A 142 8.27 4.21 -7.29
CA VAL A 142 8.59 3.30 -8.40
C VAL A 142 9.54 4.00 -9.37
N SER A 143 9.26 5.24 -9.77
CA SER A 143 10.10 5.97 -10.73
C SER A 143 11.45 6.42 -10.15
N LEU A 144 11.52 6.60 -8.83
CA LEU A 144 12.73 7.06 -8.11
C LEU A 144 13.66 5.93 -7.69
N THR A 145 13.25 4.67 -7.83
CA THR A 145 14.05 3.51 -7.44
C THR A 145 14.84 2.96 -8.61
N THR A 146 16.12 2.63 -8.42
CA THR A 146 16.92 1.93 -9.45
C THR A 146 16.23 0.65 -9.96
N PRO A 147 16.33 0.29 -11.27
CA PRO A 147 15.87 -0.99 -11.79
C PRO A 147 16.55 -2.21 -11.16
N ASP A 148 17.68 -2.01 -10.45
CA ASP A 148 18.34 -3.08 -9.72
C ASP A 148 17.55 -3.54 -8.48
N PHE A 149 16.61 -2.72 -7.98
CA PHE A 149 15.68 -3.09 -6.90
C PHE A 149 14.27 -3.31 -7.47
N PHE A 150 14.17 -4.21 -8.44
CA PHE A 150 12.92 -4.41 -9.18
C PHE A 150 11.84 -5.11 -8.35
N GLU A 151 12.19 -5.89 -7.33
CA GLU A 151 11.22 -6.62 -6.52
C GLU A 151 10.36 -5.67 -5.67
N PRO A 152 10.93 -4.73 -4.87
CA PRO A 152 10.13 -3.71 -4.22
C PRO A 152 9.31 -2.87 -5.22
N ARG A 153 9.89 -2.51 -6.37
CA ARG A 153 9.19 -1.76 -7.43
C ARG A 153 7.95 -2.50 -7.94
N GLN A 154 8.03 -3.82 -8.08
CA GLN A 154 6.90 -4.64 -8.52
C GLN A 154 5.81 -4.74 -7.47
N VAL A 155 6.16 -4.83 -6.18
CA VAL A 155 5.14 -4.79 -5.10
C VAL A 155 4.43 -3.43 -5.09
N LEU A 156 5.16 -2.32 -5.21
CA LEU A 156 4.55 -0.98 -5.31
C LEU A 156 3.65 -0.84 -6.54
N LEU A 157 4.02 -1.42 -7.69
CA LEU A 157 3.15 -1.44 -8.88
C LEU A 157 1.88 -2.27 -8.66
N ALA A 158 1.98 -3.39 -7.95
CA ALA A 158 0.81 -4.18 -7.57
C ALA A 158 -0.11 -3.40 -6.62
N GLN A 159 0.47 -2.67 -5.65
CA GLN A 159 -0.26 -1.76 -4.76
C GLN A 159 -1.02 -0.69 -5.56
N VAL A 160 -0.38 0.00 -6.51
CA VAL A 160 -1.08 0.98 -7.37
C VAL A 160 -2.31 0.38 -8.07
N MET A 161 -2.22 -0.88 -8.50
CA MET A 161 -3.36 -1.58 -9.10
C MET A 161 -4.44 -1.96 -8.08
N ASP A 162 -4.05 -2.36 -6.87
CA ASP A 162 -4.96 -2.62 -5.75
C ASP A 162 -5.73 -1.34 -5.39
N GLU A 163 -5.03 -0.23 -5.17
CA GLU A 163 -5.62 1.07 -4.81
C GLU A 163 -6.52 1.65 -5.91
N SER A 164 -6.14 1.45 -7.18
CA SER A 164 -6.99 1.81 -8.31
C SER A 164 -8.35 1.09 -8.26
N ARG A 165 -8.37 -0.17 -7.80
CA ARG A 165 -9.63 -0.92 -7.60
C ARG A 165 -10.38 -0.45 -6.37
N HIS A 166 -9.70 -0.08 -5.30
CA HIS A 166 -10.34 0.39 -4.08
C HIS A 166 -11.03 1.74 -4.33
N MET A 167 -10.39 2.68 -5.03
CA MET A 167 -11.02 3.92 -5.51
C MET A 167 -12.28 3.67 -6.34
N ASP A 168 -12.20 2.71 -7.26
CA ASP A 168 -13.30 2.37 -8.17
C ASP A 168 -14.47 1.69 -7.43
N VAL A 169 -14.19 0.74 -6.53
CA VAL A 169 -15.22 -0.01 -5.82
C VAL A 169 -16.00 0.85 -4.82
N PHE A 170 -15.34 1.75 -4.08
CA PHE A 170 -16.02 2.62 -3.13
C PHE A 170 -16.83 3.69 -3.84
N ARG A 171 -16.32 4.22 -4.97
CA ARG A 171 -17.11 5.11 -5.84
C ARG A 171 -18.35 4.42 -6.39
N LYS A 172 -18.22 3.17 -6.84
CA LYS A 172 -19.36 2.35 -7.28
C LYS A 172 -20.36 2.15 -6.15
N ARG A 173 -19.90 1.77 -4.94
CA ARG A 173 -20.79 1.56 -3.80
C ARG A 173 -21.57 2.83 -3.45
N ALA A 174 -20.93 4.00 -3.39
CA ALA A 174 -21.61 5.26 -3.12
C ALA A 174 -22.75 5.58 -4.10
N LEU A 175 -22.71 5.04 -5.32
CA LEU A 175 -23.70 5.32 -6.38
C LEU A 175 -24.67 4.16 -6.63
N ALA A 176 -24.37 2.95 -6.15
CA ALA A 176 -25.09 1.73 -6.53
C ALA A 176 -26.53 1.65 -6.00
N ASN A 177 -26.84 2.33 -4.89
CA ASN A 177 -28.15 2.27 -4.23
C ASN A 177 -28.93 3.59 -4.30
N GLY A 178 -28.69 4.43 -5.31
CA GLY A 178 -29.35 5.73 -5.47
C GLY A 178 -28.76 6.87 -4.63
N GLY A 179 -27.66 6.62 -3.92
CA GLY A 179 -26.86 7.62 -3.23
C GLY A 179 -25.94 8.44 -4.14
N GLY A 180 -24.90 9.04 -3.54
CA GLY A 180 -23.93 9.85 -4.26
C GLY A 180 -22.65 10.10 -3.47
N LEU A 181 -21.64 10.67 -4.12
CA LEU A 181 -20.46 11.14 -3.38
C LEU A 181 -20.85 12.32 -2.48
N MET A 182 -20.40 12.26 -1.24
CA MET A 182 -20.77 13.20 -0.19
C MET A 182 -19.64 14.22 0.03
N GLN A 183 -19.56 14.82 1.22
CA GLN A 183 -18.61 15.89 1.51
C GLN A 183 -17.18 15.36 1.56
N ALA A 184 -16.26 16.04 0.86
CA ALA A 184 -14.83 15.80 1.01
C ALA A 184 -14.39 16.12 2.45
N THR A 185 -13.67 15.18 3.06
CA THR A 185 -13.36 15.17 4.50
C THR A 185 -12.12 15.99 4.86
N GLY A 186 -11.44 16.57 3.88
CA GLY A 186 -10.19 17.30 4.06
C GLY A 186 -9.00 16.39 4.42
N ALA A 187 -9.22 15.07 4.49
CA ALA A 187 -8.22 14.06 4.82
C ALA A 187 -6.99 14.17 3.92
N THR A 188 -7.20 14.43 2.63
CA THR A 188 -6.16 14.66 1.60
C THR A 188 -5.19 15.80 1.94
N SER A 189 -5.65 16.85 2.61
CA SER A 189 -4.81 17.99 3.03
C SER A 189 -4.16 17.84 4.41
N GLY A 190 -4.58 16.83 5.18
CA GLY A 190 -4.12 16.57 6.55
C GLY A 190 -3.06 15.47 6.63
N PHE A 191 -3.33 14.40 7.39
CA PHE A 191 -2.43 13.25 7.54
C PHE A 191 -1.95 12.69 6.20
N VAL A 192 -2.85 12.63 5.22
CA VAL A 192 -2.55 12.11 3.89
C VAL A 192 -1.56 13.02 3.14
N GLY A 193 -1.70 14.34 3.26
CA GLY A 193 -0.73 15.29 2.70
C GLY A 193 0.67 15.17 3.31
N SER A 194 0.77 14.76 4.58
CA SER A 194 2.08 14.49 5.21
C SER A 194 2.82 13.31 4.60
N ILE A 195 2.10 12.34 4.01
CA ILE A 195 2.70 11.19 3.31
C ILE A 195 3.34 11.66 2.00
N ASP A 196 2.67 12.52 1.25
CA ASP A 196 3.22 13.07 0.00
C ASP A 196 4.49 13.91 0.24
N LEU A 197 4.57 14.57 1.40
CA LEU A 197 5.70 15.41 1.81
C LEU A 197 6.93 14.64 2.33
N SER A 198 6.87 13.31 2.41
CA SER A 198 8.00 12.49 2.85
C SER A 198 9.25 12.71 2.01
N ARG A 199 10.38 12.90 2.68
CA ARG A 199 11.71 13.21 2.12
C ARG A 199 12.40 11.98 1.54
N ASP A 200 12.15 10.82 2.13
CA ASP A 200 12.63 9.54 1.63
C ASP A 200 11.54 8.45 1.67
N PHE A 201 11.86 7.29 1.11
CA PHE A 201 10.93 6.16 1.01
C PHE A 201 10.58 5.60 2.40
N THR A 202 11.53 5.56 3.33
CA THR A 202 11.34 4.98 4.66
C THR A 202 10.40 5.84 5.51
N GLU A 203 10.50 7.16 5.43
CA GLU A 203 9.55 8.11 6.02
C GLU A 203 8.15 7.91 5.44
N MET A 204 8.05 7.80 4.10
CA MET A 204 6.78 7.53 3.41
C MET A 204 6.18 6.21 3.88
N SER A 205 6.94 5.12 3.87
CA SER A 205 6.49 3.78 4.28
C SER A 205 6.11 3.72 5.77
N SER A 206 6.76 4.50 6.63
CA SER A 206 6.40 4.60 8.06
C SER A 206 5.03 5.26 8.25
N ARG A 207 4.77 6.35 7.49
CA ARG A 207 3.50 7.07 7.55
C ARG A 207 2.37 6.32 6.84
N LEU A 208 2.59 5.87 5.61
CA LEU A 208 1.59 5.18 4.80
C LEU A 208 1.39 3.73 5.26
N HIS A 209 2.34 2.84 4.94
CA HIS A 209 2.15 1.39 5.11
C HIS A 209 1.97 0.96 6.57
N VAL A 210 2.75 1.52 7.51
CA VAL A 210 2.72 1.07 8.92
C VAL A 210 1.59 1.72 9.71
N SER A 211 1.34 3.01 9.47
CA SER A 211 0.43 3.83 10.28
C SER A 211 -0.93 4.04 9.59
N GLY A 212 -0.94 4.60 8.38
CA GLY A 212 -2.14 4.89 7.60
C GLY A 212 -2.89 3.63 7.16
N GLU A 213 -2.32 2.88 6.22
CA GLU A 213 -2.86 1.61 5.72
C GLU A 213 -3.00 0.58 6.85
N GLY A 214 -2.09 0.56 7.82
CA GLY A 214 -2.26 -0.25 9.02
C GLY A 214 -3.58 0.03 9.78
N SER A 215 -4.02 1.29 9.78
CA SER A 215 -5.28 1.71 10.37
C SER A 215 -6.49 1.38 9.47
N VAL A 216 -6.36 1.57 8.15
CA VAL A 216 -7.36 1.22 7.13
C VAL A 216 -7.58 -0.29 7.04
N LEU A 217 -6.52 -1.10 7.04
CA LEU A 217 -6.58 -2.57 7.14
C LEU A 217 -7.41 -3.02 8.34
N THR A 218 -7.26 -2.36 9.48
CA THR A 218 -8.06 -2.70 10.67
C THR A 218 -9.52 -2.34 10.46
N LEU A 219 -9.81 -1.23 9.79
CA LEU A 219 -11.18 -0.85 9.40
C LEU A 219 -11.79 -1.88 8.45
N PHE A 220 -11.09 -2.29 7.40
CA PHE A 220 -11.57 -3.31 6.45
C PHE A 220 -11.76 -4.68 7.10
N ARG A 221 -10.87 -5.10 7.99
CA ARG A 221 -11.06 -6.33 8.79
C ARG A 221 -12.28 -6.27 9.72
N MET A 222 -12.73 -5.07 10.07
CA MET A 222 -13.95 -4.83 10.84
C MET A 222 -15.16 -4.51 9.94
N GLY A 223 -14.97 -4.47 8.63
CA GLY A 223 -15.97 -4.04 7.66
C GLY A 223 -17.25 -4.87 7.66
N GLU A 224 -17.17 -6.15 8.03
CA GLU A 224 -18.37 -6.98 8.19
C GLU A 224 -19.34 -6.47 9.29
N LEU A 225 -18.84 -5.73 10.29
CA LEU A 225 -19.69 -5.08 11.29
C LEU A 225 -20.38 -3.81 10.77
N MET A 226 -19.83 -3.22 9.71
CA MET A 226 -20.35 -2.01 9.07
C MET A 226 -21.25 -2.36 7.88
N ALA A 227 -20.97 -3.45 7.19
CA ALA A 227 -21.69 -3.87 6.00
C ALA A 227 -23.18 -4.16 6.27
N GLN A 228 -24.03 -3.57 5.43
CA GLN A 228 -25.49 -3.69 5.39
C GLN A 228 -25.96 -4.80 4.44
N ASN A 229 -25.09 -5.28 3.55
CA ASN A 229 -25.39 -6.34 2.58
C ASN A 229 -24.14 -7.17 2.20
N GLU A 230 -24.34 -8.24 1.42
CA GLU A 230 -23.26 -9.14 1.01
C GLU A 230 -22.24 -8.47 0.07
N ALA A 231 -22.67 -7.52 -0.77
CA ALA A 231 -21.75 -6.78 -1.65
C ALA A 231 -20.71 -6.01 -0.81
N GLU A 232 -21.14 -5.26 0.19
CA GLU A 232 -20.26 -4.52 1.10
C GLU A 232 -19.32 -5.44 1.90
N LYS A 233 -19.82 -6.59 2.39
CA LYS A 233 -18.96 -7.59 3.05
C LYS A 233 -17.86 -8.09 2.13
N VAL A 234 -18.18 -8.36 0.87
CA VAL A 234 -17.21 -8.80 -0.14
C VAL A 234 -16.20 -7.68 -0.43
N ILE A 235 -16.64 -6.43 -0.61
CA ILE A 235 -15.77 -5.27 -0.79
C ILE A 235 -14.74 -5.19 0.32
N TYR A 236 -15.19 -5.17 1.58
CA TYR A 236 -14.28 -5.06 2.72
C TYR A 236 -13.32 -6.24 2.84
N ARG A 237 -13.76 -7.47 2.52
CA ARG A 237 -12.90 -8.66 2.54
C ARG A 237 -11.79 -8.59 1.50
N LEU A 238 -12.13 -8.15 0.28
CA LEU A 238 -11.18 -8.05 -0.83
C LEU A 238 -10.17 -6.92 -0.55
N CYS A 239 -10.63 -5.75 -0.12
CA CYS A 239 -9.74 -4.66 0.27
C CYS A 239 -8.85 -5.04 1.47
N ALA A 240 -9.38 -5.72 2.50
CA ALA A 240 -8.56 -6.20 3.64
C ALA A 240 -7.46 -7.20 3.24
N GLN A 241 -7.68 -7.97 2.19
CA GLN A 241 -6.67 -8.89 1.65
C GLN A 241 -5.53 -8.12 0.99
N ASP A 242 -5.86 -7.11 0.20
CA ASP A 242 -4.89 -6.29 -0.51
C ASP A 242 -4.06 -5.44 0.46
N GLU A 243 -4.73 -4.74 1.38
CA GLU A 243 -4.11 -3.96 2.44
C GLU A 243 -3.16 -4.77 3.34
N ALA A 244 -3.43 -6.08 3.51
CA ALA A 244 -2.55 -6.93 4.28
C ALA A 244 -1.16 -7.08 3.61
N ARG A 245 -1.08 -7.04 2.28
CA ARG A 245 0.20 -7.04 1.55
C ARG A 245 0.93 -5.71 1.72
N HIS A 246 0.23 -4.58 1.60
CA HIS A 246 0.84 -3.25 1.69
C HIS A 246 1.43 -3.02 3.09
N VAL A 247 0.67 -3.38 4.13
CA VAL A 247 1.15 -3.36 5.51
C VAL A 247 2.32 -4.31 5.74
N ALA A 248 2.28 -5.52 5.15
CA ALA A 248 3.40 -6.47 5.25
C ALA A 248 4.66 -5.91 4.60
N PHE A 249 4.54 -5.21 3.47
CA PHE A 249 5.65 -4.48 2.85
C PHE A 249 6.26 -3.52 3.87
N GLY A 250 5.46 -2.62 4.44
CA GLY A 250 5.95 -1.59 5.35
C GLY A 250 6.64 -2.15 6.60
N VAL A 251 6.03 -3.15 7.24
CA VAL A 251 6.60 -3.79 8.44
C VAL A 251 7.94 -4.46 8.13
N MET A 252 8.02 -5.20 7.02
CA MET A 252 9.24 -5.90 6.65
C MET A 252 10.33 -4.97 6.15
N HIS A 253 9.96 -3.88 5.47
CA HIS A 253 10.91 -2.84 5.09
C HIS A 253 11.51 -2.15 6.31
N LEU A 254 10.70 -1.71 7.27
CA LEU A 254 11.22 -1.08 8.50
C LEU A 254 12.08 -2.04 9.31
N ARG A 255 11.72 -3.32 9.36
CA ARG A 255 12.56 -4.33 10.01
C ARG A 255 13.93 -4.44 9.32
N TYR A 256 13.95 -4.62 8.01
CA TYR A 256 15.19 -4.70 7.23
C TYR A 256 16.06 -3.47 7.43
N MET A 257 15.48 -2.27 7.33
CA MET A 257 16.20 -1.02 7.56
C MET A 257 16.72 -0.93 9.01
N SER A 258 15.95 -1.36 10.02
CA SER A 258 16.40 -1.35 11.42
C SER A 258 17.61 -2.26 11.68
N GLU A 259 17.71 -3.37 10.94
CA GLU A 259 18.78 -4.37 11.07
C GLU A 259 20.02 -3.95 10.27
N THR A 260 19.84 -3.21 9.16
CA THR A 260 20.91 -2.86 8.21
C THR A 260 21.39 -1.41 8.27
N ALA A 261 20.62 -0.52 8.89
CA ALA A 261 20.92 0.91 9.07
C ALA A 261 20.60 1.36 10.52
N PRO A 262 21.20 0.73 11.55
CA PRO A 262 20.88 1.03 12.96
C PRO A 262 21.15 2.49 13.35
N GLU A 263 22.02 3.19 12.63
CA GLU A 263 22.27 4.63 12.80
C GLU A 263 21.03 5.49 12.49
N ARG A 264 20.10 5.02 11.64
CA ARG A 264 18.84 5.70 11.35
C ARG A 264 17.77 5.44 12.39
N ARG A 265 17.99 4.56 13.38
CA ARG A 265 16.94 4.13 14.32
C ARG A 265 16.21 5.28 15.02
N GLU A 266 16.94 6.30 15.45
CA GLU A 266 16.34 7.47 16.11
C GLU A 266 15.49 8.32 15.15
N GLU A 267 15.93 8.46 13.90
CA GLU A 267 15.17 9.14 12.85
C GLU A 267 13.81 8.45 12.62
N ILE A 268 13.80 7.11 12.62
CA ILE A 268 12.57 6.34 12.43
C ILE A 268 11.63 6.49 13.62
N HIS A 269 12.17 6.53 14.83
CA HIS A 269 11.34 6.84 15.99
C HIS A 269 10.71 8.23 15.89
N CYS A 270 11.40 9.24 15.32
CA CYS A 270 10.78 10.55 15.05
C CYS A 270 9.60 10.43 14.06
N TYR A 271 9.73 9.66 12.98
CA TYR A 271 8.61 9.42 12.05
C TYR A 271 7.43 8.75 12.75
N LEU A 272 7.71 7.79 13.62
CA LEU A 272 6.67 7.10 14.36
C LEU A 272 6.11 7.95 15.52
N ASP A 273 6.82 8.96 16.03
CA ASP A 273 6.30 9.95 16.98
C ASP A 273 5.26 10.85 16.29
N GLU A 274 5.56 11.31 15.07
CA GLU A 274 4.62 12.07 14.26
C GLU A 274 3.38 11.24 13.86
N ALA A 275 3.58 9.97 13.50
CA ALA A 275 2.48 9.06 13.20
C ALA A 275 1.54 8.89 14.41
N GLU A 276 2.10 8.70 15.62
CA GLU A 276 1.30 8.65 16.85
C GLU A 276 0.59 9.98 17.12
N GLY A 277 1.25 11.12 16.88
CA GLY A 277 0.62 12.44 16.95
C GLY A 277 -0.59 12.56 16.02
N GLY A 278 -0.49 12.02 14.80
CA GLY A 278 -1.59 11.93 13.83
C GLY A 278 -2.75 11.05 14.31
N LEU A 279 -2.46 9.97 15.05
CA LEU A 279 -3.49 9.12 15.67
C LEU A 279 -4.21 9.83 16.84
N ILE A 280 -3.55 10.79 17.51
CA ILE A 280 -4.04 11.54 18.68
C ILE A 280 -4.82 12.82 18.28
N GLY A 281 -4.45 13.46 17.16
CA GLY A 281 -4.90 14.82 16.82
C GLY A 281 -6.18 14.93 15.98
N ALA A 282 -6.68 16.17 15.84
CA ALA A 282 -7.79 16.55 14.95
C ALA A 282 -7.51 16.28 13.45
N ALA A 283 -6.27 15.95 13.10
CA ALA A 283 -5.84 15.54 11.76
C ALA A 283 -6.03 14.03 11.50
N ASN A 284 -6.47 13.25 12.50
CA ASN A 284 -6.93 11.88 12.30
C ASN A 284 -8.20 11.94 11.43
N PRO A 285 -8.21 11.36 10.22
CA PRO A 285 -9.40 11.36 9.36
C PRO A 285 -10.61 10.65 9.99
N VAL A 286 -10.38 9.93 11.10
CA VAL A 286 -11.35 9.22 11.93
C VAL A 286 -11.37 9.80 13.37
N GLY A 287 -11.03 11.08 13.56
CA GLY A 287 -11.07 11.80 14.84
C GLY A 287 -12.50 11.99 15.38
N GLN A 288 -12.66 12.29 16.67
CA GLN A 288 -13.97 12.55 17.28
C GLN A 288 -14.72 13.66 16.53
N LEU A 289 -15.98 13.40 16.13
CA LEU A 289 -16.86 14.35 15.43
C LEU A 289 -16.39 14.77 14.02
N THR A 290 -15.67 13.89 13.33
CA THR A 290 -15.44 14.01 11.88
C THR A 290 -16.65 13.41 11.12
N PRO A 291 -16.97 13.89 9.90
CA PRO A 291 -18.01 13.27 9.06
C PRO A 291 -17.84 11.76 8.90
N THR A 292 -16.60 11.27 8.84
CA THR A 292 -16.27 9.84 8.80
C THR A 292 -16.64 9.11 10.09
N SER A 293 -16.36 9.70 11.26
CA SER A 293 -16.69 9.05 12.54
C SER A 293 -18.19 9.08 12.83
N GLU A 294 -18.87 10.14 12.40
CA GLU A 294 -20.32 10.27 12.48
C GLU A 294 -21.01 9.27 11.55
N SER A 295 -20.53 9.12 10.31
CA SER A 295 -21.07 8.13 9.38
C SER A 295 -20.86 6.71 9.90
N MET A 296 -19.67 6.37 10.38
CA MET A 296 -19.41 5.08 11.02
C MET A 296 -20.32 4.84 12.23
N ALA A 297 -20.59 5.86 13.05
CA ALA A 297 -21.49 5.73 14.20
C ALA A 297 -22.94 5.46 13.76
N ILE A 298 -23.43 6.14 12.72
CA ILE A 298 -24.77 5.88 12.17
C ILE A 298 -24.86 4.44 11.63
N ILE A 299 -23.88 4.00 10.84
CA ILE A 299 -23.83 2.66 10.26
C ILE A 299 -23.80 1.58 11.37
N LEU A 300 -22.85 1.70 12.31
CA LEU A 300 -22.67 0.74 13.39
C LEU A 300 -23.83 0.76 14.41
N GLY A 301 -24.50 1.90 14.56
CA GLY A 301 -25.69 2.05 15.40
C GLY A 301 -26.95 1.45 14.76
N GLY A 302 -26.98 1.30 13.42
CA GLY A 302 -28.18 0.93 12.68
C GLY A 302 -29.16 2.10 12.52
N GLY A 303 -28.63 3.32 12.36
CA GLY A 303 -29.41 4.54 12.17
C GLY A 303 -29.04 5.67 13.13
N LYS A 304 -29.44 6.90 12.79
CA LYS A 304 -29.12 8.12 13.54
C LYS A 304 -29.68 8.13 14.97
N GLU A 305 -30.80 7.43 15.20
CA GLU A 305 -31.42 7.33 16.53
C GLU A 305 -30.57 6.53 17.52
N HIS A 306 -29.66 5.70 17.01
CA HIS A 306 -28.75 4.85 17.79
C HIS A 306 -27.31 5.35 17.73
N PHE A 307 -27.11 6.64 17.42
CA PHE A 307 -25.79 7.26 17.25
C PHE A 307 -24.85 7.00 18.43
N ASP A 308 -25.32 7.16 19.66
CA ASP A 308 -24.48 6.98 20.86
C ASP A 308 -23.99 5.53 21.01
N ASP A 309 -24.82 4.55 20.66
CA ASP A 309 -24.43 3.14 20.68
C ASP A 309 -23.47 2.81 19.53
N GLY A 310 -23.67 3.41 18.37
CA GLY A 310 -22.72 3.40 17.26
C GLY A 310 -21.36 3.99 17.64
N MET A 311 -21.34 5.12 18.34
CA MET A 311 -20.11 5.79 18.76
C MET A 311 -19.30 4.93 19.74
N LYS A 312 -19.96 4.17 20.63
CA LYS A 312 -19.27 3.17 21.48
C LYS A 312 -18.55 2.11 20.64
N LYS A 313 -19.16 1.66 19.54
CA LYS A 313 -18.55 0.71 18.60
C LYS A 313 -17.38 1.35 17.83
N VAL A 314 -17.50 2.62 17.41
CA VAL A 314 -16.38 3.38 16.80
C VAL A 314 -15.19 3.46 17.75
N ILE A 315 -15.42 3.76 19.04
CA ILE A 315 -14.36 3.79 20.06
C ILE A 315 -13.70 2.40 20.21
N ALA A 316 -14.47 1.31 20.15
CA ALA A 316 -13.93 -0.04 20.18
C ALA A 316 -13.04 -0.35 18.95
N ILE A 317 -13.44 0.08 17.75
CA ILE A 317 -12.64 -0.03 16.53
C ILE A 317 -11.33 0.75 16.67
N ARG A 318 -11.37 1.99 17.17
CA ARG A 318 -10.16 2.80 17.43
C ARG A 318 -9.21 2.12 18.40
N ARG A 319 -9.73 1.54 19.48
CA ARG A 319 -8.92 0.76 20.43
C ARG A 319 -8.24 -0.43 19.75
N ARG A 320 -8.93 -1.08 18.80
CA ARG A 320 -8.34 -2.15 17.98
C ARG A 320 -7.25 -1.62 17.06
N GLN A 321 -7.46 -0.49 16.38
CA GLN A 321 -6.45 0.15 15.53
C GLN A 321 -5.16 0.45 16.30
N LEU A 322 -5.25 1.00 17.51
CA LEU A 322 -4.10 1.28 18.37
C LEU A 322 -3.33 0.01 18.77
N ARG A 323 -4.05 -1.06 19.14
CA ARG A 323 -3.42 -2.36 19.47
C ARG A 323 -2.74 -2.99 18.27
N GLU A 324 -3.37 -2.94 17.09
CA GLU A 324 -2.77 -3.49 15.87
C GLU A 324 -1.57 -2.64 15.41
N TYR A 325 -1.61 -1.31 15.59
CA TYR A 325 -0.46 -0.44 15.37
C TYR A 325 0.72 -0.82 16.27
N GLN A 326 0.47 -0.99 17.59
CA GLN A 326 1.51 -1.42 18.52
C GLN A 326 2.16 -2.74 18.08
N LYS A 327 1.35 -3.73 17.68
CA LYS A 327 1.87 -5.01 17.17
C LYS A 327 2.74 -4.83 15.92
N ARG A 328 2.31 -4.02 14.96
CA ARG A 328 3.08 -3.75 13.72
C ARG A 328 4.43 -3.12 14.03
N VAL A 329 4.46 -2.11 14.90
CA VAL A 329 5.70 -1.41 15.29
C VAL A 329 6.64 -2.35 16.06
N VAL A 330 6.12 -3.21 16.93
CA VAL A 330 6.90 -4.27 17.58
C VAL A 330 7.50 -5.23 16.54
N SER A 331 6.68 -5.72 15.59
CA SER A 331 7.14 -6.62 14.52
C SER A 331 8.15 -5.97 13.57
N ALA A 332 8.07 -4.64 13.39
CA ALA A 332 9.03 -3.85 12.62
C ALA A 332 10.37 -3.63 13.36
N GLY A 333 10.50 -4.08 14.62
CA GLY A 333 11.73 -3.97 15.39
C GLY A 333 11.86 -2.71 16.25
N PHE A 334 10.76 -1.99 16.54
CA PHE A 334 10.73 -0.74 17.30
C PHE A 334 9.90 -0.85 18.59
N GLY A 335 9.81 -2.04 19.16
CA GLY A 335 8.93 -2.34 20.30
C GLY A 335 9.32 -1.64 21.62
N GLU A 336 10.60 -1.32 21.81
CA GLU A 336 11.11 -0.71 23.03
C GLU A 336 10.48 0.66 23.34
N ARG A 337 9.94 1.34 22.33
CA ARG A 337 9.29 2.64 22.51
C ARG A 337 8.04 2.57 23.37
N PHE A 338 7.42 1.40 23.46
CA PHE A 338 6.25 1.16 24.31
C PHE A 338 6.64 0.82 25.76
N GLU A 339 7.91 0.52 26.01
CA GLU A 339 8.45 0.14 27.32
C GLU A 339 9.22 1.29 27.98
N ASN A 340 9.83 2.17 27.18
CA ASN A 340 10.70 3.25 27.65
C ASN A 340 9.99 4.59 27.89
N GLY A 341 8.66 4.65 27.74
CA GLY A 341 7.86 5.85 27.95
C GLY A 341 7.85 6.86 26.80
N ARG A 342 8.43 6.53 25.63
CA ARG A 342 8.37 7.39 24.44
C ARG A 342 6.97 7.42 23.82
N SER A 343 6.38 6.25 23.62
CA SER A 343 5.05 6.13 23.02
C SER A 343 3.94 6.37 24.04
N ARG A 344 2.89 7.07 23.60
CA ARG A 344 1.68 7.32 24.41
C ARG A 344 0.52 6.37 24.08
N VAL A 345 0.73 5.42 23.17
CA VAL A 345 -0.33 4.52 22.69
C VAL A 345 -0.96 3.70 23.81
N GLY A 346 -0.19 3.29 24.81
CA GLY A 346 -0.71 2.59 26.00
C GLY A 346 -1.76 3.42 26.74
N GLU A 347 -1.45 4.68 27.05
CA GLU A 347 -2.39 5.60 27.70
C GLU A 347 -3.64 5.83 26.84
N MET A 348 -3.48 5.91 25.51
CA MET A 348 -4.60 6.09 24.59
C MET A 348 -5.55 4.90 24.60
N ILE A 349 -5.02 3.68 24.67
CA ILE A 349 -5.83 2.45 24.76
C ILE A 349 -6.65 2.44 26.06
N GLU A 350 -6.04 2.87 27.17
CA GLU A 350 -6.71 2.96 28.48
C GLU A 350 -7.79 4.05 28.50
N ARG A 351 -7.49 5.25 27.96
CA ARG A 351 -8.47 6.35 27.84
C ARG A 351 -9.64 5.97 26.94
N ALA A 352 -9.40 5.21 25.88
CA ALA A 352 -10.47 4.69 25.03
C ALA A 352 -11.28 3.57 25.72
N ALA A 353 -10.83 3.07 26.89
CA ALA A 353 -11.50 2.02 27.68
C ALA A 353 -12.32 2.54 28.86
N ALA A 354 -11.98 3.73 29.37
CA ALA A 354 -12.84 4.53 30.23
C ALA A 354 -14.01 5.13 29.44
#